data_AF-A0A2D4ZGV8-F1
#
_entry.id   AF-A0A2D4ZGV8-F1
#
_cell.length_a   1.000
_cell.length_b   1.000
_cell.length_c   1.000
_cell.angle_alpha   90.00
_cell.angle_beta   90.00
_cell.angle_gamma   90.00
#
_symmetry.space_group_name_H-M   'P 1'
#
loop_
_entity.id
_entity.type
_entity.pdbx_description
1 polymer ?
#
loop_
_entity_poly.entity_id
_entity_poly.type
_entity_poly.pdbx_seq_one_letter_code
_entity_poly.pdbx_strand_id
1 'polypeptide(L)'
;MRLCLWIGLACLSLSAVANPIEWQTYKQQDGIKVSYKKHKTGIIEINASVLVKNAKASDFMALLSDTDNAANWLENVKSVTLMERLSPSETLVYTHFNSPWPVSDRDLVSYSCYHALDEHKTELQIKSQPYAKAEVSGVVRIKDLTAYWRLEQQQSNLLVSHQAYADPSGSIPHWLSNKVSLKSVYKTLQALREQLTNNQFSRANISSIPGDC
;
A
#
# COMPACT_ATOMS: atom_id res chain seq x y z
N MET A 1 11.23 38.67 66.36
CA MET A 1 12.02 38.76 65.11
C MET A 1 12.53 37.37 64.75
N ARG A 2 11.76 36.62 63.95
CA ARG A 2 12.21 35.37 63.30
C ARG A 2 11.50 35.30 61.94
N LEU A 3 12.28 35.49 60.89
CA LEU A 3 11.88 35.51 59.49
C LEU A 3 11.79 34.05 59.01
N CYS A 4 10.60 33.53 58.71
CA CYS A 4 10.44 32.25 58.01
C CYS A 4 10.40 32.52 56.51
N LEU A 5 11.50 32.21 55.82
CA LEU A 5 11.64 32.29 54.37
C LEU A 5 10.94 31.09 53.73
N TRP A 6 9.81 31.31 53.06
CA TRP A 6 9.16 30.29 52.23
C TRP A 6 9.84 30.24 50.86
N ILE A 7 10.64 29.22 50.60
CA ILE A 7 11.17 28.93 49.26
C ILE A 7 10.10 28.12 48.52
N GLY A 8 9.32 28.80 47.67
CA GLY A 8 8.37 28.15 46.77
C GLY A 8 9.12 27.37 45.69
N LEU A 9 9.04 26.04 45.74
CA LEU A 9 9.54 25.17 44.69
C LEU A 9 8.57 25.23 43.50
N ALA A 10 8.87 26.09 42.52
CA ALA A 10 8.13 26.13 41.27
C ALA A 10 8.45 24.87 40.44
N CYS A 11 7.58 23.86 40.52
CA CYS A 11 7.58 22.73 39.61
C CYS A 11 7.26 23.23 38.20
N LEU A 12 8.29 23.53 37.41
CA LEU A 12 8.19 23.64 35.96
C LEU A 12 7.88 22.25 35.41
N SER A 13 6.61 21.95 35.21
CA SER A 13 6.15 20.80 34.44
C SER A 13 6.58 20.99 32.99
N LEU A 14 7.69 20.35 32.60
CA LEU A 14 7.99 20.12 31.19
C LEU A 14 6.94 19.16 30.64
N SER A 15 5.86 19.70 30.08
CA SER A 15 4.98 18.94 29.20
C SER A 15 5.80 18.56 27.98
N ALA A 16 6.23 17.30 27.90
CA ALA A 16 6.77 16.73 26.68
C ALA A 16 5.65 16.73 25.63
N VAL A 17 5.65 17.73 24.76
CA VAL A 17 4.76 17.77 23.60
C VAL A 17 5.25 16.64 22.69
N ALA A 18 4.52 15.52 22.67
CA ALA A 18 4.77 14.48 21.70
C ALA A 18 4.48 15.07 20.31
N ASN A 19 5.52 15.28 19.51
CA ASN A 19 5.34 15.69 18.13
C ASN A 19 4.52 14.60 17.42
N PRO A 20 3.37 14.93 16.79
CA PRO A 20 2.62 13.96 16.03
C PRO A 20 3.54 13.39 14.94
N ILE A 21 3.42 12.08 14.67
CA ILE A 21 4.15 11.47 13.57
C ILE A 21 3.57 12.05 12.27
N GLU A 22 4.27 13.02 11.69
CA GLU A 22 3.85 13.69 10.46
C GLU A 22 4.25 12.90 9.21
N TRP A 23 3.42 13.02 8.18
CA TRP A 23 3.71 12.52 6.85
C TRP A 23 4.79 13.36 6.18
N GLN A 24 5.88 12.71 5.76
CA GLN A 24 6.97 13.31 5.01
C GLN A 24 6.76 13.07 3.52
N THR A 25 6.99 14.09 2.69
CA THR A 25 6.90 13.93 1.23
C THR A 25 8.18 13.28 0.71
N TYR A 26 8.05 12.14 0.02
CA TYR A 26 9.15 11.53 -0.72
C TYR A 26 9.30 12.15 -2.11
N LYS A 27 8.19 12.23 -2.86
CA LYS A 27 8.18 12.78 -4.22
C LYS A 27 6.81 13.32 -4.59
N GLN A 28 6.77 14.44 -5.29
CA GLN A 28 5.56 14.99 -5.89
C GLN A 28 5.90 15.53 -7.28
N GLN A 29 5.43 14.86 -8.33
CA GLN A 29 5.75 15.20 -9.71
C GLN A 29 4.71 14.61 -10.65
N ASP A 30 4.35 15.34 -11.71
CA ASP A 30 3.46 14.89 -12.77
C ASP A 30 2.14 14.32 -12.23
N GLY A 31 1.51 14.97 -11.23
CA GLY A 31 0.25 14.48 -10.65
C GLY A 31 0.37 13.18 -9.84
N ILE A 32 1.59 12.70 -9.56
CA ILE A 32 1.86 11.63 -8.60
C ILE A 32 2.42 12.25 -7.33
N LYS A 33 1.85 11.88 -6.18
CA LYS A 33 2.38 12.25 -4.86
C LYS A 33 2.69 10.97 -4.08
N VAL A 34 3.84 10.91 -3.45
CA VAL A 34 4.23 9.82 -2.54
C VAL A 34 4.73 10.46 -1.25
N SER A 35 4.10 10.09 -0.15
CA SER A 35 4.46 10.49 1.20
C SER A 35 4.62 9.25 2.07
N TYR A 36 5.35 9.37 3.16
CA TYR A 36 5.52 8.29 4.12
C TYR A 36 5.59 8.82 5.54
N LYS A 37 5.29 7.96 6.50
CA LYS A 37 5.59 8.19 7.91
C LYS A 37 6.38 7.01 8.47
N LYS A 38 7.29 7.27 9.39
CA LYS A 38 8.14 6.23 10.00
C LYS A 38 7.57 5.81 11.35
N HIS A 39 7.31 4.52 11.51
CA HIS A 39 6.88 3.93 12.78
C HIS A 39 8.05 3.78 13.76
N LYS A 40 7.76 3.54 15.04
CA LYS A 40 8.78 3.30 16.07
C LYS A 40 9.70 2.12 15.74
N THR A 41 9.18 1.12 15.04
CA THR A 41 9.93 -0.05 14.52
C THR A 41 10.97 0.33 13.46
N GLY A 42 10.86 1.52 12.87
CA GLY A 42 11.69 2.01 11.78
C GLY A 42 11.16 1.68 10.39
N ILE A 43 10.12 0.85 10.29
CA ILE A 43 9.38 0.57 9.06
C ILE A 43 8.53 1.79 8.71
N ILE A 44 8.40 2.09 7.42
CA ILE A 44 7.54 3.18 6.95
C ILE A 44 6.15 2.66 6.57
N GLU A 45 5.15 3.52 6.77
CA GLU A 45 3.87 3.44 6.10
C GLU A 45 3.85 4.47 4.98
N ILE A 46 3.33 4.07 3.82
CA ILE A 46 3.31 4.86 2.59
C ILE A 46 1.88 5.33 2.33
N ASN A 47 1.75 6.55 1.84
CA ASN A 47 0.52 7.10 1.27
C ASN A 47 0.88 7.75 -0.06
N ALA A 48 0.32 7.24 -1.15
CA ALA A 48 0.63 7.65 -2.49
C ALA A 48 -0.66 7.88 -3.29
N SER A 49 -0.64 8.79 -4.26
CA SER A 49 -1.78 9.04 -5.12
C SER A 49 -1.37 9.45 -6.54
N VAL A 50 -2.27 9.18 -7.49
CA VAL A 50 -2.15 9.59 -8.89
C VAL A 50 -3.53 9.92 -9.46
N LEU A 51 -3.62 11.02 -10.20
CA LEU A 51 -4.79 11.34 -11.01
C LEU A 51 -4.63 10.76 -12.42
N VAL A 52 -5.60 9.98 -12.86
CA VAL A 52 -5.67 9.38 -14.20
C VAL A 52 -6.83 10.00 -14.96
N LYS A 53 -6.55 10.55 -16.15
CA LYS A 53 -7.60 11.19 -16.97
C LYS A 53 -8.41 10.15 -17.72
N ASN A 54 -9.71 10.40 -17.90
CA ASN A 54 -10.60 9.57 -18.70
C ASN A 54 -10.60 8.08 -18.29
N ALA A 55 -10.52 7.81 -16.99
CA ALA A 55 -10.49 6.47 -16.42
C ALA A 55 -11.59 6.32 -15.36
N LYS A 56 -12.04 5.07 -15.16
CA LYS A 56 -13.05 4.71 -14.18
C LYS A 56 -12.51 3.70 -13.16
N ALA A 57 -13.15 3.62 -12.00
CA ALA A 57 -12.83 2.58 -11.00
C ALA A 57 -12.88 1.16 -11.60
N SER A 58 -13.82 0.90 -12.51
CA SER A 58 -13.90 -0.38 -13.24
C SER A 58 -12.69 -0.68 -14.11
N ASP A 59 -11.99 0.33 -14.63
CA ASP A 59 -10.79 0.15 -15.45
C ASP A 59 -9.61 -0.25 -14.57
N PHE A 60 -9.47 0.38 -13.40
CA PHE A 60 -8.52 -0.04 -12.38
C PHE A 60 -8.78 -1.49 -11.95
N MET A 61 -10.04 -1.85 -11.68
CA MET A 61 -10.37 -3.21 -11.25
C MET A 61 -10.13 -4.26 -12.34
N ALA A 62 -10.32 -3.90 -13.61
CA ALA A 62 -9.96 -4.76 -14.74
C ALA A 62 -8.44 -4.95 -14.85
N LEU A 63 -7.65 -3.88 -14.79
CA LEU A 63 -6.18 -3.94 -14.77
C LEU A 63 -5.67 -4.78 -13.58
N LEU A 64 -6.26 -4.62 -12.40
CA LEU A 64 -5.90 -5.39 -11.22
C LEU A 64 -6.20 -6.88 -11.37
N SER A 65 -7.30 -7.22 -12.06
CA SER A 65 -7.72 -8.60 -12.28
C SER A 65 -6.97 -9.29 -13.42
N ASP A 66 -6.23 -8.53 -14.24
CA ASP A 66 -5.34 -9.03 -15.27
C ASP A 66 -3.98 -9.44 -14.66
N THR A 67 -3.98 -10.58 -13.97
CA THR A 67 -2.80 -11.06 -13.21
C THR A 67 -1.60 -11.37 -14.09
N ASP A 68 -1.82 -11.75 -15.36
CA ASP A 68 -0.75 -11.99 -16.33
C ASP A 68 -0.04 -10.69 -16.74
N ASN A 69 -0.75 -9.56 -16.69
CA ASN A 69 -0.21 -8.22 -16.93
C ASN A 69 0.44 -7.59 -15.70
N ALA A 70 0.35 -8.22 -14.51
CA ALA A 70 0.78 -7.63 -13.24
C ALA A 70 2.23 -7.10 -13.25
N ALA A 71 3.17 -7.85 -13.84
CA ALA A 71 4.58 -7.47 -13.89
C ALA A 71 4.87 -6.24 -14.76
N ASN A 72 3.94 -5.86 -15.65
CA ASN A 72 4.09 -4.67 -16.50
C ASN A 72 3.78 -3.37 -15.76
N TRP A 73 3.16 -3.44 -14.57
CA TRP A 73 2.73 -2.25 -13.85
C TRP A 73 3.00 -2.25 -12.35
N LEU A 74 3.11 -3.42 -11.72
CA LEU A 74 3.56 -3.55 -10.34
C LEU A 74 5.08 -3.70 -10.31
N GLU A 75 5.79 -2.65 -9.90
CA GLU A 75 7.25 -2.71 -9.76
C GLU A 75 7.66 -3.78 -8.74
N ASN A 76 8.72 -4.52 -9.06
CA ASN A 76 9.26 -5.64 -8.27
C ASN A 76 8.33 -6.86 -8.13
N VAL A 77 7.19 -6.91 -8.81
CA VAL A 77 6.37 -8.12 -8.86
C VAL A 77 6.87 -9.04 -9.97
N LYS A 78 7.06 -10.31 -9.64
CA LYS A 78 7.41 -11.38 -10.58
C LYS A 78 6.16 -12.01 -11.18
N SER A 79 5.18 -12.30 -10.34
CA SER A 79 3.91 -12.91 -10.75
C SER A 79 2.83 -12.68 -9.71
N VAL A 80 1.59 -12.65 -10.16
CA VAL A 80 0.39 -12.66 -9.33
C VAL A 80 -0.46 -13.86 -9.72
N THR A 81 -1.04 -14.54 -8.75
CA THR A 81 -1.91 -15.69 -8.97
C THR A 81 -3.15 -15.55 -8.11
N LEU A 82 -4.32 -15.48 -8.75
CA LEU A 82 -5.59 -15.63 -8.04
C LEU A 82 -5.67 -17.06 -7.49
N MET A 83 -5.66 -17.21 -6.18
CA MET A 83 -5.80 -18.52 -5.55
C MET A 83 -7.26 -18.92 -5.48
N GLU A 84 -8.10 -17.99 -5.03
CA GLU A 84 -9.51 -18.25 -4.80
C GLU A 84 -10.31 -16.95 -4.90
N ARG A 85 -11.52 -17.05 -5.43
CA ARG A 85 -12.53 -15.99 -5.35
C ARG A 85 -13.59 -16.44 -4.35
N LEU A 86 -13.56 -15.84 -3.16
CA LEU A 86 -14.44 -16.19 -2.05
C LEU A 86 -15.86 -15.65 -2.29
N SER A 87 -15.96 -14.48 -2.93
CA SER A 87 -17.20 -13.85 -3.34
C SER A 87 -16.95 -12.87 -4.51
N PRO A 88 -17.97 -12.21 -5.08
CA PRO A 88 -17.76 -11.16 -6.08
C PRO A 88 -16.91 -9.98 -5.56
N SER A 89 -16.88 -9.72 -4.26
CA SER A 89 -16.08 -8.65 -3.64
C SER A 89 -14.78 -9.13 -3.00
N GLU A 90 -14.61 -10.45 -2.80
CA GLU A 90 -13.51 -11.00 -2.00
C GLU A 90 -12.64 -11.98 -2.77
N THR A 91 -11.32 -11.82 -2.63
CA THR A 91 -10.33 -12.67 -3.30
C THR A 91 -9.18 -13.03 -2.37
N LEU A 92 -8.63 -14.22 -2.57
CA LEU A 92 -7.36 -14.64 -1.99
C LEU A 92 -6.33 -14.71 -3.12
N VAL A 93 -5.23 -13.99 -2.97
CA VAL A 93 -4.22 -13.81 -4.01
C VAL A 93 -2.84 -14.16 -3.47
N TYR A 94 -2.05 -14.85 -4.30
CA TYR A 94 -0.62 -15.07 -4.08
C TYR A 94 0.19 -14.14 -4.98
N THR A 95 1.14 -13.40 -4.39
CA THR A 95 2.06 -12.51 -5.12
C THR A 95 3.49 -12.92 -4.83
N HIS A 96 4.32 -13.08 -5.88
CA HIS A 96 5.77 -13.28 -5.77
C HIS A 96 6.48 -11.99 -6.15
N PHE A 97 7.37 -11.51 -5.29
CA PHE A 97 8.17 -10.30 -5.49
C PHE A 97 9.63 -10.64 -5.79
N ASN A 98 10.17 -10.05 -6.85
CA ASN A 98 11.60 -10.00 -7.11
C ASN A 98 12.29 -9.11 -6.07
N SER A 99 13.40 -9.57 -5.52
CA SER A 99 14.23 -8.78 -4.61
C SER A 99 15.63 -8.52 -5.17
N PRO A 100 16.26 -7.39 -4.84
CA PRO A 100 17.62 -7.12 -5.27
C PRO A 100 18.60 -8.10 -4.60
N TRP A 101 19.49 -8.69 -5.38
CA TRP A 101 20.61 -9.50 -4.86
C TRP A 101 21.44 -8.66 -3.87
N PRO A 102 21.89 -9.22 -2.73
CA PRO A 102 21.90 -10.63 -2.33
C PRO A 102 20.68 -11.09 -1.53
N VAL A 103 19.58 -10.33 -1.53
CA VAL A 103 18.44 -10.64 -0.67
C VAL A 103 17.48 -11.62 -1.37
N SER A 104 17.05 -12.67 -0.66
CA SER A 104 16.01 -13.60 -1.13
C SER A 104 14.72 -12.90 -1.55
N ASP A 105 14.01 -13.46 -2.51
CA ASP A 105 12.68 -13.00 -2.93
C ASP A 105 11.66 -13.03 -1.78
N ARG A 106 10.55 -12.32 -1.96
CA ARG A 106 9.41 -12.36 -1.04
C ARG A 106 8.18 -12.93 -1.71
N ASP A 107 7.30 -13.50 -0.89
CA ASP A 107 5.93 -13.76 -1.29
C ASP A 107 4.93 -13.15 -0.30
N LEU A 108 3.71 -12.94 -0.80
CA LEU A 108 2.56 -12.49 -0.03
C LEU A 108 1.37 -13.36 -0.41
N VAL A 109 0.70 -13.89 0.60
CA VAL A 109 -0.67 -14.37 0.44
C VAL A 109 -1.55 -13.29 1.04
N SER A 110 -2.49 -12.75 0.28
CA SER A 110 -3.33 -11.64 0.71
C SER A 110 -4.80 -11.92 0.46
N TYR A 111 -5.60 -11.64 1.48
CA TYR A 111 -7.04 -11.47 1.33
C TYR A 111 -7.33 -10.03 0.90
N SER A 112 -8.24 -9.86 -0.04
CA SER A 112 -8.72 -8.55 -0.46
C SER A 112 -10.24 -8.48 -0.39
N CYS A 113 -10.75 -7.38 0.15
CA CYS A 113 -12.16 -7.03 0.22
C CYS A 113 -12.39 -5.72 -0.55
N TYR A 114 -13.31 -5.74 -1.52
CA TYR A 114 -13.69 -4.56 -2.29
C TYR A 114 -15.08 -4.07 -1.88
N HIS A 115 -15.18 -2.83 -1.41
CA HIS A 115 -16.43 -2.23 -0.92
C HIS A 115 -16.57 -0.76 -1.35
N ALA A 116 -17.77 -0.23 -1.25
CA ALA A 116 -18.05 1.18 -1.47
C ALA A 116 -17.83 1.98 -0.18
N LEU A 117 -17.15 3.13 -0.27
CA LEU A 117 -17.06 4.10 0.82
C LEU A 117 -18.18 5.15 0.69
N ASP A 118 -18.52 5.53 -0.54
CA ASP A 118 -19.64 6.39 -0.90
C ASP A 118 -20.04 6.17 -2.38
N GLU A 119 -20.93 7.00 -2.92
CA GLU A 119 -21.43 6.89 -4.31
C GLU A 119 -20.33 7.01 -5.37
N HIS A 120 -19.24 7.73 -5.09
CA HIS A 120 -18.17 8.00 -6.04
C HIS A 120 -16.83 7.42 -5.62
N LYS A 121 -16.80 6.71 -4.48
CA LYS A 121 -15.57 6.21 -3.89
C LYS A 121 -15.70 4.77 -3.46
N THR A 122 -14.73 3.96 -3.89
CA THR A 122 -14.61 2.56 -3.49
C THR A 122 -13.23 2.30 -2.89
N GLU A 123 -13.12 1.28 -2.06
CA GLU A 123 -11.88 0.85 -1.44
C GLU A 123 -11.68 -0.65 -1.61
N LEU A 124 -10.50 -1.04 -2.06
CA LEU A 124 -9.99 -2.40 -1.95
C LEU A 124 -9.06 -2.45 -0.74
N GLN A 125 -9.56 -3.02 0.35
CA GLN A 125 -8.74 -3.34 1.52
C GLN A 125 -7.99 -4.65 1.28
N ILE A 126 -6.70 -4.67 1.61
CA ILE A 126 -5.82 -5.82 1.47
C ILE A 126 -5.17 -6.12 2.81
N LYS A 127 -5.20 -7.38 3.24
CA LYS A 127 -4.56 -7.88 4.46
C LYS A 127 -3.78 -9.15 4.19
N SER A 128 -2.64 -9.31 4.84
CA SER A 128 -1.88 -10.57 4.77
C SER A 128 -2.66 -11.74 5.36
N GLN A 129 -2.55 -12.91 4.72
CA GLN A 129 -3.06 -14.21 5.15
C GLN A 129 -1.95 -15.25 5.08
N PRO A 130 -0.88 -15.10 5.88
CA PRO A 130 0.38 -15.82 5.67
C PRO A 130 0.28 -17.34 5.82
N TYR A 131 -0.80 -17.87 6.38
CA TYR A 131 -0.99 -19.31 6.61
C TYR A 131 -1.95 -19.97 5.61
N ALA A 132 -2.57 -19.20 4.71
CA ALA A 132 -3.50 -19.75 3.71
C ALA A 132 -2.77 -20.48 2.54
N LYS A 133 -1.43 -20.43 2.52
CA LYS A 133 -0.58 -21.23 1.64
C LYS A 133 0.71 -21.60 2.38
N ALA A 134 1.20 -22.82 2.16
CA ALA A 134 2.51 -23.25 2.67
C ALA A 134 3.64 -22.28 2.23
N GLU A 135 4.65 -22.11 3.09
CA GLU A 135 5.84 -21.32 2.76
C GLU A 135 6.61 -21.97 1.60
N VAL A 136 7.21 -21.13 0.74
CA VAL A 136 8.00 -21.59 -0.41
C VAL A 136 9.48 -21.58 -0.03
N SER A 137 10.17 -22.70 -0.25
CA SER A 137 11.60 -22.81 0.08
C SER A 137 12.42 -21.74 -0.65
N GLY A 138 13.30 -21.06 0.09
CA GLY A 138 14.16 -19.99 -0.44
C GLY A 138 13.48 -18.62 -0.62
N VAL A 139 12.20 -18.49 -0.27
CA VAL A 139 11.42 -17.24 -0.37
C VAL A 139 10.96 -16.81 1.02
N VAL A 140 11.03 -15.51 1.32
CA VAL A 140 10.64 -14.95 2.62
C VAL A 140 9.19 -14.48 2.58
N ARG A 141 8.33 -15.07 3.43
CA ARG A 141 6.91 -14.69 3.54
C ARG A 141 6.72 -13.37 4.27
N ILE A 142 6.04 -12.42 3.62
CA ILE A 142 5.51 -11.21 4.27
C ILE A 142 4.32 -11.62 5.15
N LYS A 143 4.44 -11.42 6.46
CA LYS A 143 3.42 -11.84 7.44
C LYS A 143 2.54 -10.70 7.93
N ASP A 144 3.05 -9.48 7.96
CA ASP A 144 2.34 -8.29 8.42
C ASP A 144 2.26 -7.28 7.28
N LEU A 145 1.09 -7.21 6.65
CA LEU A 145 0.78 -6.23 5.62
C LEU A 145 -0.68 -5.82 5.73
N THR A 146 -0.91 -4.51 5.71
CA THR A 146 -2.21 -3.91 5.46
C THR A 146 -2.05 -2.85 4.39
N ALA A 147 -2.90 -2.92 3.37
CA ALA A 147 -2.90 -1.94 2.30
C ALA A 147 -4.32 -1.60 1.83
N TYR A 148 -4.43 -0.48 1.15
CA TYR A 148 -5.68 0.06 0.65
C TYR A 148 -5.44 0.63 -0.74
N TRP A 149 -6.29 0.29 -1.70
CA TRP A 149 -6.46 1.06 -2.92
C TRP A 149 -7.80 1.77 -2.86
N ARG A 150 -7.78 3.10 -2.87
CA ARG A 150 -8.99 3.94 -2.89
C ARG A 150 -9.14 4.54 -4.27
N LEU A 151 -10.32 4.39 -4.84
CA LEU A 151 -10.67 4.83 -6.19
C LEU A 151 -11.76 5.87 -6.03
N GLU A 152 -11.47 7.11 -6.37
CA GLU A 152 -12.41 8.23 -6.27
C GLU A 152 -12.69 8.79 -7.66
N GLN A 153 -13.94 8.67 -8.10
CA GLN A 153 -14.39 9.15 -9.40
C GLN A 153 -14.58 10.68 -9.35
N GLN A 154 -13.81 11.41 -10.16
CA GLN A 154 -13.84 12.86 -10.26
C GLN A 154 -14.23 13.25 -11.69
N GLN A 155 -15.53 13.39 -11.94
CA GLN A 155 -16.09 13.57 -13.29
C GLN A 155 -15.63 12.44 -14.22
N SER A 156 -14.87 12.74 -15.29
CA SER A 156 -14.30 11.74 -16.19
C SER A 156 -12.95 11.17 -15.71
N ASN A 157 -12.38 11.69 -14.63
CA ASN A 157 -11.06 11.29 -14.13
C ASN A 157 -11.17 10.38 -12.91
N LEU A 158 -10.12 9.62 -12.65
CA LEU A 158 -10.00 8.76 -11.49
C LEU A 158 -8.83 9.20 -10.63
N LEU A 159 -9.10 9.55 -9.37
CA LEU A 159 -8.05 9.68 -8.36
C LEU A 159 -7.82 8.32 -7.72
N VAL A 160 -6.64 7.76 -7.93
CA VAL A 160 -6.22 6.49 -7.33
C VAL A 160 -5.28 6.81 -6.17
N SER A 161 -5.60 6.32 -4.98
CA SER A 161 -4.75 6.45 -3.80
C SER A 161 -4.38 5.07 -3.24
N HIS A 162 -3.11 4.89 -2.90
CA HIS A 162 -2.58 3.69 -2.28
C HIS A 162 -1.98 4.01 -0.92
N GLN A 163 -2.48 3.36 0.12
CA GLN A 163 -1.89 3.43 1.45
C GLN A 163 -1.44 2.03 1.86
N ALA A 164 -0.20 1.87 2.30
CA ALA A 164 0.34 0.56 2.63
C ALA A 164 1.32 0.62 3.81
N TYR A 165 1.18 -0.34 4.71
CA TYR A 165 2.18 -0.75 5.66
C TYR A 165 2.53 -2.21 5.38
N ALA A 166 3.82 -2.52 5.31
CA ALA A 166 4.29 -3.88 5.11
C ALA A 166 5.61 -4.09 5.85
N ASP A 167 5.64 -5.08 6.74
CA ASP A 167 6.88 -5.60 7.29
C ASP A 167 7.51 -6.57 6.30
N PRO A 168 8.67 -6.22 5.69
CA PRO A 168 9.32 -7.08 4.70
C PRO A 168 9.82 -8.41 5.29
N SER A 169 9.82 -8.55 6.62
CA SER A 169 10.33 -9.69 7.37
C SER A 169 11.82 -9.98 7.09
N GLY A 170 12.40 -10.90 7.85
CA GLY A 170 13.78 -11.33 7.68
C GLY A 170 14.82 -10.26 8.05
N SER A 171 15.98 -10.31 7.41
CA SER A 171 17.19 -9.61 7.84
C SER A 171 17.50 -8.32 7.07
N ILE A 172 16.56 -7.79 6.27
CA ILE A 172 16.83 -6.58 5.49
C ILE A 172 16.88 -5.37 6.43
N PRO A 173 17.93 -4.54 6.37
CA PRO A 173 17.93 -3.28 7.07
C PRO A 173 16.75 -2.39 6.64
N HIS A 174 15.97 -1.88 7.60
CA HIS A 174 14.77 -1.09 7.30
C HIS A 174 15.05 0.13 6.39
N TRP A 175 16.21 0.77 6.50
CA TRP A 175 16.55 1.89 5.61
C TRP A 175 16.57 1.49 4.12
N LEU A 176 16.98 0.26 3.82
CA LEU A 176 17.07 -0.26 2.47
C LEU A 176 15.68 -0.66 1.96
N SER A 177 14.93 -1.41 2.76
CA SER A 177 13.55 -1.80 2.40
C SER A 177 12.67 -0.57 2.20
N ASN A 178 12.73 0.42 3.11
CA ASN A 178 11.98 1.66 3.00
C ASN A 178 12.30 2.42 1.69
N LYS A 179 13.58 2.52 1.31
CA LYS A 179 14.01 3.17 0.06
C LYS A 179 13.48 2.43 -1.16
N VAL A 180 13.53 1.10 -1.16
CA VAL A 180 12.99 0.27 -2.24
C VAL A 180 11.48 0.45 -2.34
N SER A 181 10.74 0.38 -1.23
CA SER A 181 9.29 0.54 -1.20
C SER A 181 8.83 1.91 -1.75
N LEU A 182 9.50 3.00 -1.35
CA LEU A 182 9.20 4.35 -1.86
C LEU A 182 9.42 4.49 -3.37
N LYS A 183 10.52 3.92 -3.87
CA LYS A 183 10.80 3.91 -5.31
C LYS A 183 9.79 3.02 -6.06
N SER A 184 9.46 1.87 -5.47
CA SER A 184 8.54 0.89 -6.05
C SER A 184 7.15 1.48 -6.23
N VAL A 185 6.55 2.04 -5.18
CA VAL A 185 5.21 2.62 -5.27
C VAL A 185 5.15 3.77 -6.27
N TYR A 186 6.20 4.62 -6.34
CA TYR A 186 6.23 5.72 -7.29
C TYR A 186 6.20 5.20 -8.74
N LYS A 187 7.03 4.20 -9.05
CA LYS A 187 7.06 3.57 -10.38
C LYS A 187 5.76 2.82 -10.69
N THR A 188 5.20 2.12 -9.71
CA THR A 188 3.91 1.45 -9.85
C THR A 188 2.82 2.45 -10.25
N LEU A 189 2.76 3.62 -9.61
CA LEU A 189 1.76 4.64 -9.97
C LEU A 189 2.03 5.28 -11.34
N GLN A 190 3.30 5.39 -11.77
CA GLN A 190 3.63 5.83 -13.13
C GLN A 190 3.10 4.83 -14.18
N ALA A 191 3.43 3.55 -14.01
CA ALA A 191 3.02 2.49 -14.94
C ALA A 191 1.50 2.26 -14.90
N LEU A 192 0.88 2.28 -13.71
CA LEU A 192 -0.57 2.21 -13.56
C LEU A 192 -1.28 3.28 -14.39
N ARG A 193 -0.82 4.54 -14.30
CA ARG A 193 -1.42 5.61 -15.09
C ARG A 193 -1.26 5.37 -16.59
N GLU A 194 -0.10 4.90 -17.02
CA GLU A 194 0.16 4.58 -18.43
C GLU A 194 -0.78 3.47 -18.93
N GLN A 195 -0.88 2.38 -18.18
CA GLN A 195 -1.74 1.24 -18.48
C GLN A 195 -3.21 1.64 -18.60
N LEU A 196 -3.70 2.45 -17.65
CA LEU A 196 -5.07 2.94 -17.65
C LEU A 196 -5.35 3.94 -18.76
N THR A 197 -4.42 4.86 -19.03
CA THR A 197 -4.56 5.86 -20.11
C THR A 197 -4.60 5.19 -21.48
N ASN A 198 -3.79 4.14 -21.66
CA ASN A 198 -3.65 3.45 -22.94
C ASN A 198 -4.54 2.19 -23.07
N ASN A 199 -5.38 1.89 -22.07
CA ASN A 199 -6.21 0.68 -22.01
C ASN A 199 -5.42 -0.63 -22.24
N GLN A 200 -4.22 -0.73 -21.66
CA GLN A 200 -3.31 -1.87 -21.84
C GLN A 200 -3.60 -3.04 -20.90
N PHE A 201 -4.86 -3.47 -20.81
CA PHE A 201 -5.25 -4.57 -19.92
C PHE A 201 -6.43 -5.35 -20.48
N SER A 202 -6.49 -6.62 -20.13
CA SER A 202 -7.58 -7.51 -20.47
C SER A 202 -8.81 -7.27 -19.59
N ARG A 203 -9.99 -7.37 -20.18
CA ARG A 203 -11.28 -7.43 -19.47
C ARG A 203 -11.89 -8.83 -19.46
N ALA A 204 -11.13 -9.84 -19.89
CA ALA A 204 -11.60 -11.23 -19.93
C ALA A 204 -11.76 -11.83 -18.52
N ASN A 205 -10.99 -11.32 -17.56
CA ASN A 205 -11.04 -11.78 -16.17
C ASN A 205 -12.18 -11.11 -15.42
N ILE A 206 -12.86 -11.89 -14.58
CA ILE A 206 -13.92 -11.39 -13.70
C ILE A 206 -13.30 -10.43 -12.69
N SER A 207 -13.69 -9.16 -12.77
CA SER A 207 -13.27 -8.12 -11.83
C SER A 207 -14.12 -8.17 -10.57
N SER A 208 -13.52 -7.81 -9.43
CA SER A 208 -14.28 -7.69 -8.20
C SER A 208 -15.26 -6.51 -8.26
N ILE A 209 -16.44 -6.69 -7.68
CA ILE A 209 -17.48 -5.66 -7.53
C ILE A 209 -17.67 -5.30 -6.05
N PRO A 210 -18.11 -4.09 -5.70
CA PRO A 210 -18.29 -3.71 -4.30
C PRO A 210 -19.29 -4.63 -3.57
N GLY A 211 -18.98 -5.01 -2.33
CA GLY A 211 -19.85 -5.79 -1.43
C GLY A 211 -19.63 -5.43 0.05
N ASP A 212 -20.22 -6.22 0.96
CA ASP A 212 -20.31 -5.92 2.41
C ASP A 212 -19.30 -6.68 3.28
N CYS A 213 -18.08 -6.85 2.78
CA CYS A 213 -16.94 -7.23 3.61
C CYS A 213 -16.28 -5.96 4.21
#